data_AF-A0A401ZQE7-F1
#
_entry.id   AF-A0A401ZQE7-F1
#
_cell.length_a   1.000
_cell.length_b   1.000
_cell.length_c   1.000
_cell.angle_alpha   90.00
_cell.angle_beta   90.00
_cell.angle_gamma   90.00
#
_symmetry.space_group_name_H-M   'P 1'
#
loop_
_entity.id
_entity.type
_entity.pdbx_description
1 polymer ?
#
loop_
_entity_poly.entity_id
_entity_poly.type
_entity_poly.pdbx_seq_one_letter_code
_entity_poly.pdbx_strand_id
1 'polypeptide(L)'
;MKYHHGDMALPCFVIAISGASGAGKTTLVKALAHALHDAATLFFDDYKPQVVPSTRYPENLIQWARDGGDPDLWETPQLVLDLEALRRREAITIHWSGERLEPATFIVVEEPFGYARESIKHLIDFVIALDIPLDIALARRLLGLTDPPYVMQQPDDRYNLLTEWLRTYLSGGYRELYLAINERIFKHNDLMLDGTRPVHELVEIAVQQIQQKMRSS
;
A
#
# COMPACT_ATOMS: atom_id res chain seq x y z
N MET A 1 -42.46 23.05 -10.94
CA MET A 1 -41.53 21.98 -11.36
C MET A 1 -40.12 22.43 -11.05
N LYS A 2 -39.56 21.99 -9.90
CA LYS A 2 -38.15 22.22 -9.57
C LYS A 2 -37.39 21.00 -10.06
N TYR A 3 -36.46 21.21 -10.98
CA TYR A 3 -35.52 20.17 -11.38
C TYR A 3 -34.64 19.85 -10.16
N HIS A 4 -34.83 18.67 -9.57
CA HIS A 4 -33.80 18.07 -8.73
C HIS A 4 -32.65 17.70 -9.65
N HIS A 5 -31.59 18.52 -9.66
CA HIS A 5 -30.26 17.99 -9.94
C HIS A 5 -30.01 16.93 -8.86
N GLY A 6 -30.15 15.67 -9.22
CA GLY A 6 -29.58 14.61 -8.41
C GLY A 6 -28.09 14.88 -8.34
N ASP A 7 -27.57 15.08 -7.12
CA ASP A 7 -26.15 14.95 -6.85
C ASP A 7 -25.73 13.56 -7.35
N MET A 8 -25.21 13.48 -8.57
CA MET A 8 -24.39 12.34 -8.95
C MET A 8 -23.12 12.50 -8.13
N ALA A 9 -23.11 11.90 -6.94
CA ALA A 9 -21.91 11.76 -6.14
C ALA A 9 -20.80 11.26 -7.06
N LEU A 10 -19.71 12.02 -7.17
CA LEU A 10 -18.57 11.65 -8.01
C LEU A 10 -18.17 10.20 -7.67
N PRO A 11 -17.88 9.36 -8.67
CA PRO A 11 -17.41 8.00 -8.41
C PRO A 11 -16.20 8.07 -7.47
N CYS A 12 -16.17 7.18 -6.48
CA CYS A 12 -15.05 7.10 -5.55
C CYS A 12 -13.76 6.81 -6.34
N PHE A 13 -12.72 7.63 -6.15
CA PHE A 13 -11.47 7.54 -6.89
C PHE A 13 -10.39 6.84 -6.05
N VAL A 14 -9.91 5.70 -6.53
CA VAL A 14 -9.00 4.81 -5.81
C VAL A 14 -7.57 4.99 -6.28
N ILE A 15 -6.69 5.36 -5.35
CA ILE A 15 -5.27 5.62 -5.57
C ILE A 15 -4.47 4.55 -4.83
N ALA A 16 -3.72 3.74 -5.57
CA ALA A 16 -2.78 2.79 -4.98
C ALA A 16 -1.39 3.40 -4.86
N ILE A 17 -0.78 3.28 -3.67
CA ILE A 17 0.62 3.61 -3.42
C ILE A 17 1.42 2.30 -3.34
N SER A 18 2.37 2.13 -4.25
CA SER A 18 3.09 0.87 -4.50
C SER A 18 4.60 1.00 -4.36
N GLY A 19 5.29 -0.12 -4.08
CA GLY A 19 6.71 -0.11 -3.72
C GLY A 19 7.10 -1.10 -2.62
N ALA A 20 8.40 -1.31 -2.49
CA ALA A 20 8.98 -2.19 -1.47
C ALA A 20 8.67 -1.75 -0.03
N SER A 21 8.94 -2.64 0.94
CA SER A 21 8.94 -2.25 2.36
C SER A 21 10.03 -1.21 2.62
N GLY A 22 9.75 -0.20 3.44
CA GLY A 22 10.68 0.92 3.69
C GLY A 22 10.73 1.99 2.59
N ALA A 23 9.95 1.84 1.50
CA ALA A 23 9.90 2.83 0.42
C ALA A 23 9.23 4.17 0.80
N GLY A 24 8.47 4.19 1.91
CA GLY A 24 7.73 5.38 2.35
C GLY A 24 6.25 5.38 1.97
N LYS A 25 5.70 4.25 1.52
CA LYS A 25 4.28 4.11 1.13
C LYS A 25 3.32 4.61 2.21
N THR A 26 3.41 4.05 3.42
CA THR A 26 2.56 4.43 4.56
C THR A 26 2.62 5.93 4.84
N THR A 27 3.81 6.52 4.75
CA THR A 27 4.02 7.97 4.95
C THR A 27 3.33 8.77 3.86
N LEU A 28 3.46 8.36 2.60
CA LEU A 28 2.79 9.02 1.48
C LEU A 28 1.27 8.84 1.51
N VAL A 29 0.76 7.65 1.84
CA VAL A 29 -0.69 7.39 2.00
C VAL A 29 -1.30 8.38 2.98
N LYS A 30 -0.71 8.51 4.18
CA LYS A 30 -1.20 9.40 5.24
C LYS A 30 -1.13 10.87 4.82
N ALA A 31 0.00 11.30 4.24
CA ALA A 31 0.19 12.68 3.84
C ALA A 31 -0.70 13.07 2.65
N LEU A 32 -0.89 12.17 1.70
CA LEU A 32 -1.78 12.37 0.55
C LEU A 32 -3.25 12.40 0.97
N ALA A 33 -3.67 11.48 1.85
CA ALA A 33 -5.03 11.48 2.38
C ALA A 33 -5.37 12.81 3.09
N HIS A 34 -4.43 13.33 3.88
CA HIS A 34 -4.58 14.64 4.51
C HIS A 34 -4.70 15.78 3.48
N ALA A 35 -3.89 15.75 2.41
CA ALA A 35 -3.94 16.76 1.34
C ALA A 35 -5.20 16.69 0.47
N LEU A 36 -5.82 15.51 0.36
CA LEU A 36 -7.07 15.30 -0.39
C LEU A 36 -8.33 15.65 0.41
N HIS A 37 -8.21 15.87 1.72
CA HIS A 37 -9.26 16.26 2.69
C HIS A 37 -10.40 15.26 2.93
N ASP A 38 -10.87 14.55 1.91
CA ASP A 38 -11.94 13.55 1.98
C ASP A 38 -11.45 12.20 1.44
N ALA A 39 -10.60 11.54 2.24
CA ALA A 39 -9.95 10.30 1.86
C ALA A 39 -10.02 9.23 2.96
N ALA A 40 -10.45 8.02 2.58
CA ALA A 40 -10.30 6.83 3.38
C ALA A 40 -8.94 6.17 3.08
N THR A 41 -8.32 5.53 4.07
CA THR A 41 -7.01 4.86 3.90
C THR A 41 -7.09 3.40 4.26
N LEU A 42 -6.51 2.54 3.41
CA LEU A 42 -6.34 1.11 3.66
C LEU A 42 -4.87 0.73 3.56
N PHE A 43 -4.40 -0.20 4.39
CA PHE A 43 -3.00 -0.63 4.41
C PHE A 43 -2.88 -2.14 4.20
N PHE A 44 -2.09 -2.59 3.23
CA PHE A 44 -1.87 -4.02 2.96
C PHE A 44 -1.48 -4.82 4.22
N ASP A 45 -0.59 -4.27 5.06
CA ASP A 45 -0.08 -4.93 6.27
C ASP A 45 -1.15 -5.12 7.37
N ASP A 46 -2.28 -4.39 7.31
CA ASP A 46 -3.42 -4.57 8.20
C ASP A 46 -4.23 -5.84 7.86
N TYR A 47 -4.01 -6.42 6.68
CA TYR A 47 -4.69 -7.63 6.20
C TYR A 47 -3.79 -8.87 6.25
N LYS A 48 -2.64 -8.83 6.93
CA LYS A 48 -1.73 -9.97 7.02
C LYS A 48 -2.37 -11.21 7.66
N PRO A 49 -1.87 -12.44 7.40
CA PRO A 49 -2.44 -13.69 7.90
C PRO A 49 -2.67 -13.75 9.42
N GLN A 50 -1.86 -13.03 10.21
CA GLN A 50 -1.99 -12.97 11.67
C GLN A 50 -3.19 -12.14 12.14
N VAL A 51 -3.71 -11.25 11.29
CA VAL A 51 -4.86 -10.38 11.57
C VAL A 51 -6.11 -10.93 10.88
N VAL A 52 -5.97 -11.34 9.61
CA VAL A 52 -7.07 -11.81 8.77
C VAL A 52 -6.81 -13.27 8.36
N PRO A 53 -7.51 -14.26 8.96
CA PRO A 53 -7.24 -15.68 8.72
C PRO A 53 -7.50 -16.18 7.29
N SER A 54 -8.17 -15.39 6.45
CA SER A 54 -8.40 -15.71 5.03
C SER A 54 -7.25 -15.26 4.12
N THR A 55 -6.29 -14.48 4.62
CA THR A 55 -5.12 -14.04 3.84
C THR A 55 -4.12 -15.17 3.66
N ARG A 56 -3.54 -15.28 2.46
CA ARG A 56 -2.48 -16.25 2.13
C ARG A 56 -1.34 -15.53 1.44
N TYR A 57 -0.12 -15.75 1.92
CA TYR A 57 1.10 -15.28 1.28
C TYR A 57 1.95 -16.50 0.88
N PRO A 58 2.86 -16.35 -0.10
CA PRO A 58 3.80 -17.41 -0.44
C PRO A 58 4.68 -17.77 0.78
N GLU A 59 4.75 -19.05 1.13
CA GLU A 59 5.53 -19.52 2.29
C GLU A 59 7.05 -19.40 2.05
N ASN A 60 7.49 -19.61 0.82
CA ASN A 60 8.90 -19.55 0.42
C ASN A 60 9.10 -18.44 -0.61
N LEU A 61 9.50 -17.25 -0.13
CA LEU A 61 9.68 -16.07 -0.96
C LEU A 61 10.81 -16.23 -2.00
N ILE A 62 11.85 -17.00 -1.69
CA ILE A 62 12.94 -17.27 -2.64
C ILE A 62 12.42 -18.11 -3.81
N GLN A 63 11.69 -19.18 -3.50
CA GLN A 63 11.14 -20.05 -4.53
C GLN A 63 10.06 -19.33 -5.34
N TRP A 64 9.17 -18.60 -4.67
CA TRP A 64 8.17 -17.74 -5.31
C TRP A 64 8.81 -16.77 -6.32
N ALA A 65 9.90 -16.10 -5.96
CA ALA A 65 10.59 -15.20 -6.86
C ALA A 65 11.27 -15.94 -8.04
N ARG A 66 11.84 -17.13 -7.80
CA ARG A 66 12.42 -17.98 -8.86
C ARG A 66 11.37 -18.47 -9.85
N ASP A 67 10.15 -18.71 -9.39
CA ASP A 67 9.02 -19.14 -10.21
C ASP A 67 8.35 -17.98 -10.96
N GLY A 68 8.99 -16.80 -10.96
CA GLY A 68 8.54 -15.62 -11.70
C GLY A 68 7.86 -14.57 -10.84
N GLY A 69 7.71 -14.79 -9.53
CA GLY A 69 7.17 -13.81 -8.59
C GLY A 69 5.74 -13.40 -8.92
N ASP A 70 4.83 -14.36 -9.04
CA ASP A 70 3.42 -14.13 -9.35
C ASP A 70 2.72 -13.36 -8.21
N PRO A 71 2.27 -12.11 -8.43
CA PRO A 71 1.59 -11.31 -7.43
C PRO A 71 0.24 -11.90 -6.98
N ASP A 72 -0.43 -12.69 -7.80
CA ASP A 72 -1.74 -13.25 -7.45
C ASP A 72 -1.68 -14.32 -6.36
N LEU A 73 -0.48 -14.85 -6.07
CA LEU A 73 -0.24 -15.72 -4.90
C LEU A 73 -0.21 -14.96 -3.56
N TRP A 74 -0.26 -13.62 -3.59
CA TRP A 74 -0.50 -12.78 -2.42
C TRP A 74 -1.99 -12.51 -2.30
N GLU A 75 -2.73 -13.46 -1.73
CA GLU A 75 -4.18 -13.41 -1.63
C GLU A 75 -4.62 -12.64 -0.37
N THR A 76 -5.31 -11.53 -0.57
CA THR A 76 -5.87 -10.69 0.52
C THR A 76 -7.37 -10.48 0.30
N PRO A 77 -8.22 -11.52 0.36
CA PRO A 77 -9.61 -11.44 -0.06
C PRO A 77 -10.41 -10.38 0.72
N GLN A 78 -10.11 -10.20 2.01
CA GLN A 78 -10.80 -9.20 2.82
C GLN A 78 -10.43 -7.76 2.45
N LEU A 79 -9.18 -7.48 2.02
CA LEU A 79 -8.79 -6.16 1.50
C LEU A 79 -9.60 -5.84 0.23
N VAL A 80 -9.79 -6.83 -0.64
CA VAL A 80 -10.59 -6.67 -1.86
C VAL A 80 -12.03 -6.35 -1.50
N LEU A 81 -12.66 -7.13 -0.61
CA LEU A 81 -14.04 -6.89 -0.15
C LEU A 81 -14.23 -5.52 0.50
N ASP A 82 -13.29 -5.11 1.34
CA ASP A 82 -13.33 -3.82 2.04
C ASP A 82 -13.17 -2.64 1.06
N LEU A 83 -12.26 -2.77 0.09
CA LEU A 83 -12.09 -1.78 -0.98
C LEU A 83 -13.34 -1.68 -1.86
N GLU A 84 -13.94 -2.80 -2.24
CA GLU A 84 -15.20 -2.84 -2.99
C GLU A 84 -16.34 -2.16 -2.22
N ALA A 85 -16.48 -2.44 -0.92
CA ALA A 85 -17.50 -1.84 -0.06
C ALA A 85 -17.34 -0.31 -0.01
N LEU A 86 -16.13 0.18 0.27
CA LEU A 86 -15.86 1.62 0.28
C LEU A 86 -16.13 2.25 -1.09
N ARG A 87 -15.78 1.57 -2.19
CA ARG A 87 -16.06 2.04 -3.56
C ARG A 87 -17.58 2.13 -3.84
N ARG A 88 -18.38 1.23 -3.24
CA ARG A 88 -19.86 1.28 -3.24
C ARG A 88 -20.46 2.27 -2.24
N ARG A 89 -19.64 3.08 -1.57
CA ARG A 89 -20.05 4.02 -0.50
C ARG A 89 -20.66 3.30 0.71
N GLU A 90 -20.18 2.11 1.01
CA GLU A 90 -20.53 1.34 2.21
C GLU A 90 -19.40 1.46 3.23
N ALA A 91 -19.74 1.73 4.49
CA ALA A 91 -18.75 1.74 5.57
C ALA A 91 -18.31 0.33 5.93
N ILE A 92 -17.06 0.20 6.37
CA ILE A 92 -16.47 -1.07 6.80
C ILE A 92 -16.10 -1.02 8.29
N THR A 93 -15.79 -2.19 8.85
CA THR A 93 -15.17 -2.30 10.17
C THR A 93 -13.73 -2.77 9.98
N ILE A 94 -12.77 -2.01 10.51
CA ILE A 94 -11.35 -2.33 10.43
C ILE A 94 -11.07 -3.56 11.30
N HIS A 95 -10.55 -4.63 10.71
CA HIS A 95 -10.43 -5.94 11.37
C HIS A 95 -9.59 -5.92 12.65
N TRP A 96 -8.49 -5.17 12.68
CA TRP A 96 -7.58 -5.18 13.82
C TRP A 96 -8.00 -4.25 14.97
N SER A 97 -8.74 -3.17 14.69
CA SER A 97 -9.14 -2.17 15.71
C SER A 97 -10.62 -2.25 16.09
N GLY A 98 -11.47 -2.82 15.22
CA GLY A 98 -12.93 -2.78 15.35
C GLY A 98 -13.53 -1.40 15.06
N GLU A 99 -12.72 -0.42 14.66
CA GLU A 99 -13.19 0.92 14.32
C GLU A 99 -13.96 0.92 13.00
N ARG A 100 -14.96 1.79 12.91
CA ARG A 100 -15.74 1.98 11.69
C ARG A 100 -15.04 2.97 10.78
N LEU A 101 -14.78 2.57 9.54
CA LEU A 101 -14.25 3.45 8.48
C LEU A 101 -15.38 3.84 7.54
N GLU A 102 -15.68 5.14 7.48
CA GLU A 102 -16.69 5.68 6.57
C GLU A 102 -16.13 5.82 5.15
N PRO A 103 -16.98 5.68 4.11
CA PRO A 103 -16.59 5.90 2.73
C PRO A 103 -16.29 7.38 2.46
N ALA A 104 -15.40 7.64 1.52
CA ALA A 104 -14.93 8.97 1.15
C ALA A 104 -14.89 9.16 -0.37
N THR A 105 -14.68 10.39 -0.83
CA THR A 105 -14.50 10.67 -2.27
C THR A 105 -13.23 10.02 -2.82
N PHE A 106 -12.17 9.96 -2.02
CA PHE A 106 -10.93 9.27 -2.36
C PHE A 106 -10.72 8.03 -1.47
N ILE A 107 -10.11 7.00 -2.04
CA ILE A 107 -9.52 5.92 -1.24
C ILE A 107 -8.04 5.86 -1.59
N VAL A 108 -7.18 6.01 -0.60
CA VAL A 108 -5.74 5.85 -0.76
C VAL A 108 -5.33 4.53 -0.12
N VAL A 109 -4.95 3.56 -0.95
CA VAL A 109 -4.60 2.20 -0.51
C VAL A 109 -3.09 1.98 -0.64
N GLU A 110 -2.45 1.52 0.44
CA GLU A 110 -1.12 0.93 0.32
C GLU A 110 -1.27 -0.46 -0.29
N GLU A 111 -0.82 -0.62 -1.54
CA GLU A 111 -0.89 -1.87 -2.30
C GLU A 111 0.49 -2.12 -2.96
N PRO A 112 1.30 -3.06 -2.47
CA PRO A 112 2.70 -3.21 -2.90
C PRO A 112 2.86 -3.41 -4.42
N PHE A 113 1.91 -4.11 -5.06
CA PHE A 113 2.03 -4.58 -6.43
C PHE A 113 1.31 -3.71 -7.48
N GLY A 114 0.61 -2.65 -7.06
CA GLY A 114 -0.14 -1.76 -7.96
C GLY A 114 -1.15 -2.53 -8.82
N TYR A 115 -1.06 -2.40 -10.15
CA TYR A 115 -1.95 -3.09 -11.10
C TYR A 115 -1.65 -4.58 -11.29
N ALA A 116 -0.60 -5.13 -10.66
CA ALA A 116 -0.12 -6.46 -11.00
C ALA A 116 -0.91 -7.62 -10.36
N ARG A 117 -1.85 -7.35 -9.46
CA ARG A 117 -2.78 -8.35 -8.89
C ARG A 117 -4.14 -8.28 -9.58
N GLU A 118 -4.55 -9.35 -10.24
CA GLU A 118 -5.81 -9.43 -10.99
C GLU A 118 -7.04 -9.18 -10.09
N SER A 119 -6.97 -9.67 -8.85
CA SER A 119 -8.05 -9.57 -7.87
C SER A 119 -8.40 -8.15 -7.45
N ILE A 120 -7.47 -7.18 -7.57
CA ILE A 120 -7.67 -5.81 -7.06
C ILE A 120 -7.48 -4.74 -8.14
N LYS A 121 -6.77 -5.02 -9.24
CA LYS A 121 -6.42 -4.00 -10.25
C LYS A 121 -7.61 -3.27 -10.85
N HIS A 122 -8.75 -3.94 -10.99
CA HIS A 122 -9.97 -3.37 -11.56
C HIS A 122 -10.65 -2.39 -10.59
N LEU A 123 -10.26 -2.42 -9.31
CA LEU A 123 -10.72 -1.50 -8.28
C LEU A 123 -9.84 -0.25 -8.16
N ILE A 124 -8.70 -0.18 -8.85
CA ILE A 124 -7.74 0.92 -8.75
C ILE A 124 -7.86 1.83 -9.97
N ASP A 125 -7.98 3.14 -9.74
CA ASP A 125 -8.10 4.14 -10.82
C ASP A 125 -6.75 4.80 -11.15
N PHE A 126 -5.80 4.80 -10.20
CA PHE A 126 -4.49 5.42 -10.36
C PHE A 126 -3.41 4.72 -9.50
N VAL A 127 -2.27 4.36 -10.09
CA VAL A 127 -1.12 3.78 -9.36
C VAL A 127 0.04 4.77 -9.29
N ILE A 128 0.47 5.08 -8.06
CA ILE A 128 1.70 5.79 -7.75
C ILE A 128 2.76 4.79 -7.28
N ALA A 129 3.82 4.63 -8.06
CA ALA A 129 4.96 3.78 -7.73
C ALA A 129 6.08 4.61 -7.09
N LEU A 130 6.62 4.15 -5.97
CA LEU A 130 7.80 4.73 -5.33
C LEU A 130 9.06 4.00 -5.79
N ASP A 131 9.89 4.68 -6.56
CA ASP A 131 11.24 4.23 -6.89
C ASP A 131 12.21 4.65 -5.78
N ILE A 132 12.86 3.68 -5.18
CA ILE A 132 13.82 3.90 -4.11
C ILE A 132 14.93 2.84 -4.17
N PRO A 133 16.20 3.25 -3.96
CA PRO A 133 17.28 2.30 -3.73
C PRO A 133 16.98 1.38 -2.53
N LEU A 134 17.18 0.07 -2.71
CA LEU A 134 16.82 -0.93 -1.69
C LEU A 134 17.65 -0.83 -0.41
N ASP A 135 18.87 -0.28 -0.48
CA ASP A 135 19.69 0.02 0.68
C ASP A 135 19.08 1.13 1.54
N ILE A 136 18.56 2.20 0.93
CA ILE A 136 17.80 3.25 1.63
C ILE A 136 16.51 2.67 2.23
N ALA A 137 15.78 1.87 1.45
CA ALA A 137 14.54 1.23 1.93
C ALA A 137 14.80 0.31 3.13
N LEU A 138 15.87 -0.49 3.08
CA LEU A 138 16.31 -1.33 4.19
C LEU A 138 16.68 -0.50 5.41
N ALA A 139 17.49 0.55 5.25
CA ALA A 139 17.88 1.42 6.36
C ALA A 139 16.65 2.05 7.05
N ARG A 140 15.70 2.58 6.27
CA ARG A 140 14.43 3.13 6.79
C ARG A 140 13.62 2.05 7.51
N ARG A 141 13.55 0.83 6.95
CA ARG A 141 12.83 -0.27 7.59
C ARG A 141 13.44 -0.63 8.94
N LEU A 142 14.76 -0.77 9.01
CA LEU A 142 15.47 -1.08 10.26
C LEU A 142 15.28 0.01 11.31
N LEU A 143 15.33 1.29 10.93
CA LEU A 143 15.00 2.39 11.85
C LEU A 143 13.55 2.31 12.33
N GLY A 144 12.59 2.06 11.44
CA GLY A 144 11.19 1.91 11.81
C GLY A 144 10.89 0.74 12.76
N LEU A 145 11.74 -0.31 12.78
CA LEU A 145 11.66 -1.39 13.77
C LEU A 145 12.12 -0.95 15.17
N THR A 146 12.69 0.25 15.31
CA THR A 146 13.08 0.85 16.59
C THR A 146 12.04 1.84 17.13
N ASP A 147 11.04 2.18 16.32
CA ASP A 147 9.94 3.09 16.66
C ASP A 147 8.68 2.32 17.10
N PRO A 148 7.72 2.97 17.81
CA PRO A 148 6.43 2.37 18.10
C PRO A 148 5.71 1.88 16.82
N PRO A 149 5.00 0.73 16.85
CA PRO A 149 4.60 -0.04 18.02
C PRO A 149 5.63 -1.09 18.49
N TYR A 150 6.83 -1.14 17.91
CA TYR A 150 7.86 -2.13 18.25
C TYR A 150 8.59 -1.81 19.57
N VAL A 151 7.83 -1.41 20.59
CA VAL A 151 8.34 -1.15 21.94
C VAL A 151 8.69 -2.49 22.59
N MET A 152 9.97 -2.85 22.52
CA MET A 152 10.48 -4.07 23.14
C MET A 152 10.78 -3.83 24.62
N GLN A 153 10.32 -4.75 25.48
CA GLN A 153 10.58 -4.68 26.91
C GLN A 153 12.02 -5.05 27.26
N GLN A 154 12.66 -5.92 26.46
CA GLN A 154 14.03 -6.37 26.67
C GLN A 154 14.96 -5.91 25.53
N PRO A 155 16.18 -5.43 25.83
CA PRO A 155 17.15 -5.04 24.81
C PRO A 155 17.50 -6.14 23.80
N ASP A 156 17.55 -7.39 24.26
CA ASP A 156 17.90 -8.55 23.43
C ASP A 156 16.84 -8.85 22.36
N ASP A 157 15.56 -8.62 22.66
CA ASP A 157 14.46 -8.80 21.69
C ASP A 157 14.65 -7.88 20.48
N ARG A 158 15.10 -6.64 20.71
CA ARG A 158 15.38 -5.68 19.64
C ARG A 158 16.56 -6.11 18.78
N TYR A 159 17.63 -6.59 19.40
CA TYR A 159 18.79 -7.13 18.68
C TYR A 159 18.39 -8.34 17.83
N ASN A 160 17.59 -9.25 18.39
CA ASN A 160 17.10 -10.44 17.71
C ASN A 160 16.20 -10.08 16.53
N LEU A 161 15.25 -9.15 16.69
CA LEU A 161 14.39 -8.68 15.61
C LEU A 161 15.19 -8.09 14.46
N LEU A 162 16.12 -7.16 14.74
CA LEU A 162 16.96 -6.55 13.71
C LEU A 162 17.81 -7.61 12.98
N THR A 163 18.39 -8.55 13.73
CA THR A 163 19.19 -9.64 13.19
C THR A 163 18.36 -10.57 12.32
N GLU A 164 17.14 -10.91 12.74
CA GLU A 164 16.20 -11.73 11.96
C GLU A 164 15.82 -11.03 10.66
N TRP A 165 15.48 -9.74 10.71
CA TRP A 165 15.17 -8.97 9.50
C TRP A 165 16.34 -8.93 8.51
N LEU A 166 17.57 -8.71 8.98
CA LEU A 166 18.77 -8.74 8.15
C LEU A 166 19.02 -10.13 7.55
N ARG A 167 18.87 -11.20 8.35
CA ARG A 167 19.00 -12.59 7.87
C ARG A 167 17.96 -12.91 6.81
N THR A 168 16.70 -12.50 7.02
CA THR A 168 15.62 -12.73 6.06
C THR A 168 15.79 -11.88 4.80
N TYR A 169 16.37 -10.68 4.90
CA TYR A 169 16.75 -9.88 3.75
C TYR A 169 17.85 -10.52 2.91
N LEU A 170 18.89 -11.07 3.54
CA LEU A 170 20.01 -11.69 2.84
C LEU A 170 19.71 -13.10 2.31
N SER A 171 18.91 -13.87 3.05
CA SER A 171 18.81 -15.32 2.85
C SER A 171 17.38 -15.88 2.97
N GLY A 172 16.38 -15.05 3.27
CA GLY A 172 14.99 -15.47 3.48
C GLY A 172 14.00 -14.92 2.44
N GLY A 173 14.48 -14.19 1.44
CA GLY A 173 13.66 -13.80 0.28
C GLY A 173 13.08 -12.40 0.29
N TYR A 174 13.32 -11.56 1.31
CA TYR A 174 12.78 -10.17 1.27
C TYR A 174 13.41 -9.34 0.17
N ARG A 175 14.70 -9.51 -0.12
CA ARG A 175 15.33 -8.79 -1.23
C ARG A 175 14.72 -9.20 -2.56
N GLU A 176 14.51 -10.50 -2.77
CA GLU A 176 13.87 -11.07 -3.96
C GLU A 176 12.43 -10.56 -4.11
N LEU A 177 11.66 -10.51 -3.01
CA LEU A 177 10.34 -9.89 -2.96
C LEU A 177 10.36 -8.44 -3.42
N TYR A 178 11.27 -7.63 -2.89
CA TYR A 178 11.34 -6.21 -3.23
C TYR A 178 11.74 -5.98 -4.68
N LEU A 179 12.65 -6.79 -5.21
CA LEU A 179 13.01 -6.75 -6.63
C LEU A 179 11.83 -7.13 -7.53
N ALA A 180 11.07 -8.17 -7.17
CA ALA A 180 9.88 -8.57 -7.91
C ALA A 180 8.79 -7.48 -7.89
N ILE A 181 8.56 -6.85 -6.73
CA ILE A 181 7.66 -5.69 -6.60
C ILE A 181 8.11 -4.57 -7.54
N ASN A 182 9.38 -4.14 -7.45
CA ASN A 182 9.91 -3.05 -8.25
C ASN A 182 9.80 -3.33 -9.76
N GLU A 183 10.11 -4.55 -10.19
CA GLU A 183 10.00 -4.94 -11.59
C GLU A 183 8.56 -4.76 -12.13
N ARG A 184 7.55 -5.08 -11.33
CA ARG A 184 6.14 -4.98 -11.73
C ARG A 184 5.66 -3.54 -11.77
N ILE A 185 5.88 -2.81 -10.69
CA ILE A 185 5.37 -1.43 -10.56
C ILE A 185 6.08 -0.48 -11.54
N PHE A 186 7.33 -0.74 -11.90
CA PHE A 186 8.06 0.10 -12.87
C PHE A 186 7.58 -0.13 -14.31
N LYS A 187 7.03 -1.30 -14.61
CA LYS A 187 6.43 -1.59 -15.92
C LYS A 187 5.05 -0.94 -16.04
N HIS A 188 4.22 -1.02 -15.00
CA HIS A 188 2.81 -0.63 -15.07
C HIS A 188 2.42 0.25 -13.86
N ASN A 189 2.41 1.56 -14.10
CA ASN A 189 1.98 2.61 -13.16
C ASN A 189 1.50 3.85 -13.95
N ASP A 190 0.78 4.76 -13.30
CA ASP A 190 0.44 6.07 -13.88
C ASP A 190 1.45 7.16 -13.51
N LEU A 191 2.08 7.05 -12.33
CA LEU A 191 3.06 8.01 -11.82
C LEU A 191 4.19 7.31 -11.07
N MET A 192 5.43 7.57 -11.49
CA MET A 192 6.63 7.21 -10.75
C MET A 192 7.13 8.39 -9.92
N LEU A 193 7.41 8.15 -8.64
CA LEU A 193 7.97 9.14 -7.73
C LEU A 193 9.29 8.66 -7.16
N ASP A 194 10.26 9.57 -7.10
CA ASP A 194 11.55 9.33 -6.45
C ASP A 194 11.37 9.36 -4.92
N GLY A 195 11.35 8.18 -4.30
CA GLY A 195 11.18 7.98 -2.87
C GLY A 195 12.31 8.51 -1.99
N THR A 196 13.38 9.04 -2.58
CA THR A 196 14.44 9.76 -1.84
C THR A 196 14.07 11.20 -1.51
N ARG A 197 13.09 11.78 -2.22
CA ARG A 197 12.64 13.17 -2.01
C ARG A 197 11.80 13.34 -0.73
N PRO A 198 11.73 14.57 -0.18
CA PRO A 198 10.84 14.88 0.93
C PRO A 198 9.36 14.61 0.61
N VAL A 199 8.61 14.08 1.58
CA VAL A 199 7.20 13.69 1.39
C VAL A 199 6.31 14.85 0.89
N HIS A 200 6.55 16.09 1.32
CA HIS A 200 5.73 17.22 0.89
C HIS A 200 5.83 17.46 -0.63
N GLU A 201 7.03 17.33 -1.20
CA GLU A 201 7.24 17.43 -2.66
C GLU A 201 6.53 16.29 -3.39
N LEU A 202 6.57 15.07 -2.83
CA LEU A 202 5.89 13.91 -3.41
C LEU A 202 4.37 14.09 -3.43
N VAL A 203 3.81 14.63 -2.34
CA VAL A 203 2.37 14.92 -2.22
C VAL A 203 1.95 16.00 -3.21
N GLU A 204 2.72 17.07 -3.36
CA GLU A 204 2.43 18.14 -4.33
C GLU A 204 2.33 17.59 -5.76
N ILE A 205 3.30 16.76 -6.16
CA ILE A 205 3.30 16.13 -7.49
C ILE A 205 2.11 15.17 -7.63
N ALA A 206 1.87 14.32 -6.64
CA ALA A 206 0.78 13.34 -6.65
C ALA A 206 -0.59 14.01 -6.82
N VAL A 207 -0.88 15.07 -6.04
CA VAL A 207 -2.15 15.80 -6.10
C VAL A 207 -2.36 16.41 -7.49
N GLN A 208 -1.33 17.03 -8.07
CA GLN A 208 -1.42 17.62 -9.42
C GLN A 208 -1.75 16.57 -10.48
N GLN A 209 -1.10 15.40 -10.43
CA GLN A 209 -1.29 14.33 -11.40
C GLN A 209 -2.66 13.64 -11.24
N ILE A 210 -3.11 13.41 -10.00
CA ILE A 210 -4.46 12.88 -9.72
C ILE A 210 -5.52 13.82 -10.30
N GLN A 211 -5.43 15.12 -10.03
CA GLN A 211 -6.36 16.12 -10.58
C GLN A 211 -6.32 16.20 -12.11
N GLN A 212 -5.16 15.98 -12.72
CA GLN A 212 -5.05 15.90 -14.18
C GLN A 212 -5.76 14.65 -14.73
N LYS A 213 -5.52 13.47 -14.13
CA LYS A 213 -6.17 12.21 -14.51
C LYS A 213 -7.69 12.30 -14.42
N MET A 214 -8.21 12.83 -13.31
CA MET A 214 -9.65 12.99 -13.09
C MET A 214 -10.32 13.95 -14.09
N ARG A 215 -9.58 14.93 -14.63
CA ARG A 215 -10.08 15.82 -15.69
C ARG A 215 -10.06 15.21 -17.08
N SER A 216 -9.26 14.17 -17.29
CA SER A 216 -9.09 13.48 -18.58
C SER A 216 -9.90 12.20 -18.74
N SER A 217 -10.56 11.76 -17.66
CA SER A 217 -11.42 10.56 -17.61
C SER A 217 -12.88 10.96 -17.71
#